data_AF-A0A6G5QJF2-F1
#
_entry.id   AF-A0A6G5QJF2-F1
#
_cell.length_a   1.000
_cell.length_b   1.000
_cell.length_c   1.000
_cell.angle_alpha   90.00
_cell.angle_beta   90.00
_cell.angle_gamma   90.00
#
_symmetry.space_group_name_H-M   'P 1'
#
loop_
_entity.id
_entity.type
_entity.pdbx_description
1 polymer ?
#
loop_
_entity_poly.entity_id
_entity_poly.type
_entity_poly.pdbx_seq_one_letter_code
_entity_poly.pdbx_strand_id
1 'polypeptide(L)'
;MRGIFRISLDGAAGFTAVNLKLRAIISAGAFRSRTAILTGSILAATLALAMPAGATETGEAPDKICLKKTSYKTQGDAVPRYEYESSQIYDAKARLLEKIYDEISDDDRRRTKSAVKFDERGEREIGSTEYEWDFSAGKWRKVGLSRTERTKDGAFVYVSVYGQNGKLNQGQKTVEKRAGATEISQNFTLKNGKWTPTYLTKRLYDESYKTALIATFEWSAKAKKWTPYEKSIYHYSGDVYASSEGYKWRGKWVPQTKRAAFTAADGARTEISFTWSEGAWQPGERAVQKTQPEFRRFTDLRCRWNAANSEWRGCYKNVREETEQGRLKYAVSSLWREESQRWEVVFENELSYDARGKVIKNRETSEDERREYIYAYDEAGNNISVALRAPDESGKWHETQKTINVFERDISAHDVLDRGFIGDYVAAGENAIKSSKQYFLKDGESKLNETREWVYGKCELQ
;
A
#
# COMPACT_ATOMS: atom_id res chain seq x y z
N MET A 1 -40.42 -23.58 12.14
CA MET A 1 -41.18 -22.32 12.11
C MET A 1 -40.49 -21.36 11.15
N ARG A 2 -41.11 -21.07 9.99
CA ARG A 2 -40.57 -20.16 8.96
C ARG A 2 -41.07 -18.74 9.24
N GLY A 3 -40.17 -17.82 9.56
CA GLY A 3 -40.47 -16.39 9.68
C GLY A 3 -39.90 -15.63 8.48
N ILE A 4 -40.78 -15.15 7.61
CA ILE A 4 -40.47 -14.24 6.50
C ILE A 4 -40.60 -12.82 7.05
N PHE A 5 -39.51 -12.06 7.16
CA PHE A 5 -39.58 -10.62 7.43
C PHE A 5 -39.81 -9.87 6.12
N ARG A 6 -41.04 -9.40 5.91
CA ARG A 6 -41.38 -8.36 4.93
C ARG A 6 -41.08 -6.98 5.55
N ILE A 7 -40.25 -6.20 4.90
CA ILE A 7 -40.12 -4.76 5.16
C ILE A 7 -41.13 -4.06 4.24
N SER A 8 -42.09 -3.35 4.84
CA SER A 8 -43.11 -2.56 4.13
C SER A 8 -42.47 -1.34 3.45
N LEU A 9 -42.89 -1.06 2.21
CA LEU A 9 -42.55 0.10 1.39
C LEU A 9 -43.85 0.84 1.09
N ASP A 10 -44.22 1.80 1.93
CA ASP A 10 -45.30 2.74 1.63
C ASP A 10 -44.72 4.15 1.44
N GLY A 11 -45.08 4.76 0.31
CA GLY A 11 -44.97 6.21 0.11
C GLY A 11 -44.20 6.65 -1.13
N ALA A 12 -44.82 6.54 -2.31
CA ALA A 12 -44.68 7.52 -3.39
C ALA A 12 -45.70 7.24 -4.51
N ALA A 13 -46.87 7.86 -4.40
CA ALA A 13 -47.79 8.02 -5.52
C ALA A 13 -47.34 9.19 -6.42
N GLY A 14 -47.50 9.00 -7.73
CA GLY A 14 -47.72 10.03 -8.75
C GLY A 14 -46.62 11.08 -8.95
N PHE A 15 -45.96 11.07 -10.11
CA PHE A 15 -46.26 12.03 -11.19
C PHE A 15 -45.37 11.78 -12.42
N THR A 16 -45.96 12.16 -13.54
CA THR A 16 -45.62 11.95 -14.93
C THR A 16 -44.30 12.61 -15.38
N ALA A 17 -43.70 11.97 -16.39
CA ALA A 17 -42.56 12.45 -17.15
C ALA A 17 -42.79 13.84 -17.78
N VAL A 18 -41.68 14.56 -18.05
CA VAL A 18 -41.23 14.97 -19.40
C VAL A 18 -40.09 15.99 -19.28
N ASN A 19 -39.00 15.71 -20.02
CA ASN A 19 -37.92 16.59 -20.48
C ASN A 19 -37.13 17.46 -19.48
N LEU A 20 -35.79 17.31 -19.46
CA LEU A 20 -34.89 18.24 -20.18
C LEU A 20 -33.40 17.94 -19.92
N LYS A 21 -32.69 17.84 -21.05
CA LYS A 21 -31.30 18.28 -21.35
C LYS A 21 -30.17 17.91 -20.38
N LEU A 22 -29.36 16.98 -20.90
CA LEU A 22 -27.90 16.94 -20.79
C LEU A 22 -27.29 18.36 -20.66
N ARG A 23 -26.65 18.65 -19.53
CA ARG A 23 -25.58 19.65 -19.44
C ARG A 23 -24.44 19.06 -18.65
N ALA A 24 -23.46 18.56 -19.40
CA ALA A 24 -22.10 18.35 -18.94
C ALA A 24 -21.40 19.69 -18.76
N ILE A 25 -20.77 19.92 -17.61
CA ILE A 25 -19.64 20.84 -17.38
C ILE A 25 -18.82 20.21 -16.23
N ILE A 26 -17.74 19.47 -16.53
CA ILE A 26 -16.31 19.86 -16.52
C ILE A 26 -15.80 20.27 -15.12
N SER A 27 -14.87 19.45 -14.60
CA SER A 27 -13.58 19.95 -14.09
C SER A 27 -12.55 18.81 -14.10
N ALA A 28 -11.98 18.55 -15.27
CA ALA A 28 -10.67 17.94 -15.40
C ALA A 28 -9.63 19.06 -15.21
N GLY A 29 -8.70 18.86 -14.30
CA GLY A 29 -7.64 19.81 -14.02
C GLY A 29 -6.68 19.26 -12.98
N ALA A 30 -5.73 18.45 -13.43
CA ALA A 30 -4.42 18.31 -12.80
C ALA A 30 -3.44 17.64 -13.78
N PHE A 31 -2.43 18.42 -14.15
CA PHE A 31 -1.08 18.03 -14.57
C PHE A 31 -0.89 17.10 -15.77
N ARG A 32 -0.49 17.75 -16.87
CA ARG A 32 0.32 17.16 -17.93
C ARG A 32 1.77 17.10 -17.47
N SER A 33 2.33 15.91 -17.36
CA SER A 33 3.70 15.64 -17.77
C SER A 33 3.67 14.37 -18.60
N ARG A 34 4.10 14.49 -19.86
CA ARG A 34 4.20 13.40 -20.83
C ARG A 34 5.57 12.77 -20.65
N THR A 35 5.63 11.53 -20.17
CA THR A 35 6.69 10.58 -20.55
C THR A 35 6.07 9.18 -20.51
N ALA A 36 6.39 8.39 -21.53
CA ALA A 36 5.66 7.19 -21.94
C ALA A 36 5.52 6.14 -20.83
N ILE A 37 4.28 5.74 -20.56
CA ILE A 37 3.95 4.55 -19.77
C ILE A 37 3.97 3.37 -20.75
N LEU A 38 5.11 2.70 -20.87
CA LEU A 38 5.10 1.28 -21.17
C LEU A 38 4.61 0.58 -19.91
N THR A 39 3.49 -0.11 -20.02
CA THR A 39 2.92 -0.99 -19.01
C THR A 39 3.82 -2.20 -18.81
N GLY A 40 4.93 -1.99 -18.09
CA GLY A 40 5.72 -3.04 -17.47
C GLY A 40 5.13 -3.34 -16.11
N SER A 41 4.58 -4.53 -15.94
CA SER A 41 4.22 -5.09 -14.64
C SER A 41 5.49 -5.25 -13.81
N ILE A 42 5.89 -4.19 -13.09
CA ILE A 42 6.89 -4.30 -12.03
C ILE A 42 6.23 -5.13 -10.94
N LEU A 43 6.49 -6.44 -10.96
CA LEU A 43 6.40 -7.28 -9.78
C LEU A 43 7.51 -6.80 -8.85
N ALA A 44 7.28 -5.66 -8.18
CA ALA A 44 8.10 -5.27 -7.05
C ALA A 44 7.84 -6.35 -6.00
N ALA A 45 8.75 -7.31 -5.91
CA ALA A 45 8.95 -8.05 -4.69
C ALA A 45 9.33 -7.02 -3.63
N THR A 46 8.32 -6.38 -3.03
CA THR A 46 8.50 -5.78 -1.72
C THR A 46 8.95 -6.94 -0.86
N LEU A 47 10.24 -6.98 -0.53
CA LEU A 47 10.70 -7.71 0.63
C LEU A 47 9.86 -7.15 1.77
N ALA A 48 8.81 -7.88 2.14
CA ALA A 48 8.15 -7.65 3.40
C ALA A 48 9.23 -7.94 4.45
N LEU A 49 9.85 -6.87 4.96
CA LEU A 49 10.47 -6.90 6.27
C LEU A 49 9.33 -7.32 7.21
N ALA A 50 9.24 -8.62 7.46
CA ALA A 50 8.42 -9.16 8.52
C ALA A 50 9.08 -8.72 9.82
N MET A 51 8.82 -7.48 10.23
CA MET A 51 9.00 -7.10 11.63
C MET A 51 8.00 -7.95 12.43
N PRO A 52 8.45 -8.74 13.40
CA PRO A 52 7.54 -9.49 14.25
C PRO A 52 6.63 -8.51 15.01
N ALA A 53 5.33 -8.75 14.92
CA ALA A 53 4.34 -8.08 15.72
C ALA A 53 4.54 -8.45 17.21
N GLY A 54 4.62 -7.43 18.06
CA GLY A 54 4.32 -7.53 19.49
C GLY A 54 5.45 -7.97 20.39
N ALA A 55 6.46 -7.11 20.57
CA ALA A 55 7.11 -7.05 21.88
C ALA A 55 6.21 -6.20 22.80
N THR A 56 5.74 -6.82 23.87
CA THR A 56 5.02 -6.15 24.96
C THR A 56 6.02 -5.20 25.63
N GLU A 57 5.87 -3.89 25.43
CA GLU A 57 6.69 -2.88 26.10
C GLU A 57 6.25 -2.72 27.56
N THR A 58 6.71 -3.63 28.41
CA THR A 58 6.76 -3.40 29.86
C THR A 58 8.18 -2.96 30.22
N GLY A 59 8.35 -1.66 30.45
CA GLY A 59 9.55 -1.05 31.04
C GLY A 59 10.38 -0.22 30.06
N GLU A 60 10.31 1.11 30.17
CA GLU A 60 11.27 2.01 29.54
C GLU A 60 12.66 1.81 30.17
N ALA A 61 13.51 1.02 29.51
CA ALA A 61 14.92 0.94 29.85
C ALA A 61 15.63 2.25 29.44
N PRO A 62 16.46 2.85 30.31
CA PRO A 62 17.13 4.14 30.08
C PRO A 62 18.26 4.14 29.02
N ASP A 63 18.40 3.07 28.21
CA ASP A 63 19.49 2.92 27.24
C ASP A 63 19.03 2.54 25.82
N LYS A 64 17.77 2.85 25.44
CA LYS A 64 17.31 2.63 24.05
C LYS A 64 18.12 3.48 23.06
N ILE A 65 18.54 2.85 21.96
CA ILE A 65 19.23 3.51 20.84
C ILE A 65 18.16 3.99 19.86
N CYS A 66 18.24 5.26 19.48
CA CYS A 66 17.36 5.89 18.51
C CYS A 66 18.14 6.17 17.23
N LEU A 67 17.49 5.96 16.06
CA LEU A 67 17.97 6.55 14.82
C LEU A 67 17.70 8.05 14.88
N LYS A 68 18.74 8.87 14.87
CA LYS A 68 18.61 10.33 14.98
C LYS A 68 18.48 11.00 13.64
N LYS A 69 19.19 10.47 12.63
CA LYS A 69 19.30 11.11 11.32
C LYS A 69 19.65 10.09 10.23
N THR A 70 19.06 10.30 9.07
CA THR A 70 19.40 9.64 7.80
C THR A 70 19.71 10.72 6.78
N SER A 71 20.79 10.56 6.03
CA SER A 71 21.14 11.45 4.93
C SER A 71 21.37 10.68 3.65
N TYR A 72 21.02 11.30 2.52
CA TYR A 72 21.21 10.79 1.18
C TYR A 72 21.83 11.88 0.32
N LYS A 73 22.73 11.48 -0.58
CA LYS A 73 23.33 12.37 -1.57
C LYS A 73 23.73 11.63 -2.84
N THR A 74 23.35 12.16 -3.99
CA THR A 74 23.93 11.82 -5.29
C THR A 74 25.35 12.37 -5.42
N GLN A 75 26.23 11.64 -6.09
CA GLN A 75 27.67 11.94 -6.18
C GLN A 75 28.10 12.12 -7.65
N GLY A 76 29.22 12.84 -7.85
CA GLY A 76 29.83 13.01 -9.17
C GLY A 76 28.92 13.69 -10.20
N ASP A 77 28.82 13.09 -11.38
CA ASP A 77 28.02 13.56 -12.52
C ASP A 77 26.59 12.99 -12.53
N ALA A 78 26.11 12.45 -11.40
CA ALA A 78 24.74 12.00 -11.29
C ALA A 78 23.75 13.16 -11.47
N VAL A 79 22.76 12.98 -12.35
CA VAL A 79 21.72 13.98 -12.66
C VAL A 79 20.35 13.31 -12.48
N PRO A 80 19.39 13.94 -11.77
CA PRO A 80 19.53 15.23 -11.09
C PRO A 80 20.40 15.15 -9.83
N ARG A 81 21.02 16.27 -9.45
CA ARG A 81 21.64 16.37 -8.12
C ARG A 81 20.55 16.39 -7.08
N TYR A 82 20.70 15.51 -6.11
CA TYR A 82 19.69 15.29 -5.09
C TYR A 82 20.34 14.98 -3.74
N GLU A 83 19.97 15.77 -2.74
CA GLU A 83 20.40 15.62 -1.37
C GLU A 83 19.18 15.72 -0.46
N TYR A 84 19.07 14.79 0.49
CA TYR A 84 18.10 14.96 1.56
C TYR A 84 18.68 14.55 2.90
N GLU A 85 18.12 15.12 3.95
CA GLU A 85 18.37 14.79 5.33
C GLU A 85 17.03 14.67 6.04
N SER A 86 16.84 13.57 6.74
CA SER A 86 15.72 13.33 7.62
C SER A 86 16.24 13.15 9.03
N SER A 87 15.67 13.82 10.01
CA SER A 87 16.03 13.70 11.41
C SER A 87 14.81 13.54 12.28
N GLN A 88 15.00 12.90 13.44
CA GLN A 88 13.94 12.72 14.42
C GLN A 88 14.44 12.84 15.85
N ILE A 89 13.56 13.32 16.71
CA ILE A 89 13.74 13.37 18.16
C ILE A 89 12.43 12.92 18.80
N TYR A 90 12.50 11.89 19.65
CA TYR A 90 11.36 11.42 20.43
C TYR A 90 11.57 11.80 21.90
N ASP A 91 10.65 12.61 22.42
CA ASP A 91 10.49 12.88 23.84
C ASP A 91 9.52 11.85 24.42
N ALA A 92 10.06 10.90 25.18
CA ALA A 92 9.28 9.83 25.82
C ALA A 92 8.34 10.36 26.90
N LYS A 93 8.70 11.42 27.62
CA LYS A 93 7.90 12.00 28.71
C LYS A 93 6.70 12.76 28.16
N ALA A 94 6.92 13.58 27.13
CA ALA A 94 5.86 14.28 26.41
C ALA A 94 5.10 13.39 25.41
N ARG A 95 5.65 12.20 25.09
CA ARG A 95 5.14 11.28 24.05
C ARG A 95 5.00 12.00 22.72
N LEU A 96 6.04 12.76 22.37
CA LEU A 96 6.08 13.65 21.23
C LEU A 96 7.28 13.30 20.36
N LEU A 97 7.02 12.99 19.10
CA LEU A 97 8.03 12.81 18.07
C LEU A 97 8.08 14.06 17.20
N GLU A 98 9.23 14.73 17.17
CA GLU A 98 9.51 15.72 16.15
C GLU A 98 10.32 15.09 15.02
N LYS A 99 9.93 15.37 13.77
CA LYS A 99 10.68 15.01 12.57
C LYS A 99 10.96 16.24 11.76
N ILE A 100 12.15 16.31 11.17
CA ILE A 100 12.53 17.36 10.23
C ILE A 100 13.06 16.68 8.97
N TYR A 101 12.58 17.15 7.83
CA TYR A 101 13.05 16.70 6.53
C TYR A 101 13.51 17.91 5.73
N ASP A 102 14.74 17.85 5.25
CA ASP A 102 15.43 18.86 4.48
C ASP A 102 15.83 18.23 3.14
N GLU A 103 15.43 18.85 2.03
CA GLU A 103 15.62 18.32 0.67
C GLU A 103 16.11 19.45 -0.24
N ILE A 104 17.14 19.13 -1.03
CA ILE A 104 17.75 20.01 -2.02
C ILE A 104 17.87 19.23 -3.32
N SER A 105 17.32 19.80 -4.38
CA SER A 105 17.43 19.30 -5.75
C SER A 105 17.89 20.44 -6.67
N ASP A 106 18.20 20.12 -7.93
CA ASP A 106 18.57 21.12 -8.94
C ASP A 106 17.52 22.24 -9.09
N ASP A 107 16.23 21.90 -8.99
CA ASP A 107 15.12 22.81 -9.30
C ASP A 107 14.36 23.33 -8.07
N ASP A 108 14.50 22.69 -6.92
CA ASP A 108 13.71 23.01 -5.73
C ASP A 108 14.44 22.74 -4.43
N ARG A 109 14.02 23.46 -3.39
CA ARG A 109 14.43 23.27 -2.01
C ARG A 109 13.20 23.16 -1.13
N ARG A 110 13.12 22.06 -0.39
CA ARG A 110 12.01 21.80 0.51
C ARG A 110 12.51 21.55 1.91
N ARG A 111 11.79 22.10 2.89
CA ARG A 111 12.03 21.81 4.31
C ARG A 111 10.69 21.67 5.02
N THR A 112 10.47 20.51 5.64
CA THR A 112 9.24 20.19 6.38
C THR A 112 9.57 19.78 7.80
N LYS A 113 8.61 20.00 8.70
CA LYS A 113 8.67 19.55 10.09
C LYS A 113 7.34 18.96 10.47
N SER A 114 7.35 17.84 11.17
CA SER A 114 6.16 17.26 11.79
C SER A 114 6.35 17.09 13.29
N ALA A 115 5.27 17.25 14.04
CA ALA A 115 5.23 16.98 15.48
C ALA A 115 4.07 16.01 15.74
N VAL A 116 4.40 14.76 16.04
CA VAL A 116 3.46 13.64 16.18
C VAL A 116 3.31 13.27 17.65
N LYS A 117 2.08 13.27 18.15
CA LYS A 117 1.73 12.94 19.53
C LYS A 117 1.21 11.52 19.63
N PHE A 118 1.65 10.80 20.65
CA PHE A 118 1.21 9.44 20.94
C PHE A 118 0.25 9.38 22.14
N ASP A 119 -0.49 8.28 22.23
CA ASP A 119 -1.42 7.99 23.32
C ASP A 119 -0.71 7.74 24.67
N GLU A 120 -1.47 7.36 25.70
CA GLU A 120 -0.94 7.11 27.05
C GLU A 120 0.08 5.98 27.14
N ARG A 121 0.01 5.03 26.22
CA ARG A 121 0.97 3.92 26.14
C ARG A 121 2.16 4.24 25.25
N GLY A 122 2.12 5.35 24.52
CA GLY A 122 3.12 5.67 23.52
C GLY A 122 3.06 4.75 22.29
N GLU A 123 1.98 4.00 22.09
CA GLU A 123 1.88 2.96 21.05
C GLU A 123 1.19 3.47 19.80
N ARG A 124 0.23 4.40 19.96
CA ARG A 124 -0.61 4.87 18.86
C ARG A 124 -0.51 6.37 18.67
N GLU A 125 -0.32 6.80 17.42
CA GLU A 125 -0.44 8.21 17.05
C GLU A 125 -1.88 8.72 17.27
N ILE A 126 -2.01 9.80 18.04
CA ILE A 126 -3.30 10.44 18.33
C ILE A 126 -3.42 11.84 17.74
N GLY A 127 -2.36 12.34 17.11
CA GLY A 127 -2.42 13.57 16.33
C GLY A 127 -1.06 13.99 15.82
N SER A 128 -1.06 14.80 14.78
CA SER A 128 0.15 15.38 14.21
C SER A 128 -0.06 16.86 13.89
N THR A 129 1.01 17.65 13.93
CA THR A 129 1.03 18.98 13.34
C THR A 129 2.11 19.03 12.28
N GLU A 130 1.75 19.49 11.09
CA GLU A 130 2.63 19.57 9.92
C GLU A 130 3.01 21.03 9.65
N TYR A 131 4.29 21.24 9.35
CA TYR A 131 4.88 22.54 9.04
C TYR A 131 5.71 22.47 7.76
N GLU A 132 5.70 23.57 7.02
CA GLU A 132 6.61 23.82 5.90
C GLU A 132 7.42 25.08 6.19
N TRP A 133 8.69 25.08 5.79
CA TRP A 133 9.56 26.23 5.93
C TRP A 133 9.28 27.25 4.82
N ASP A 134 9.02 28.49 5.21
CA ASP A 134 8.96 29.61 4.28
C ASP A 134 10.38 30.16 4.06
N PHE A 135 10.99 29.83 2.91
CA PHE A 135 12.34 30.30 2.60
C PHE A 135 12.42 31.82 2.47
N SER A 136 11.38 32.46 1.95
CA SER A 136 11.33 33.92 1.80
C SER A 136 11.15 34.63 3.13
N ALA A 137 10.34 34.07 4.05
CA ALA A 137 10.08 34.66 5.35
C ALA A 137 10.98 34.14 6.49
N GLY A 138 11.83 33.15 6.23
CA GLY A 138 12.75 32.57 7.22
C GLY A 138 12.07 31.96 8.44
N LYS A 139 10.89 31.35 8.28
CA LYS A 139 10.10 30.83 9.41
C LYS A 139 9.27 29.61 9.06
N TRP A 140 8.95 28.79 10.07
CA TRP A 140 7.99 27.70 9.94
C TRP A 140 6.56 28.22 9.77
N ARG A 141 5.82 27.60 8.85
CA ARG A 141 4.40 27.83 8.65
C ARG A 141 3.65 26.53 8.87
N LYS A 142 2.63 26.59 9.73
CA LYS A 142 1.73 25.45 9.93
C LYS A 142 0.89 25.23 8.67
N VAL A 143 0.92 24.02 8.13
CA VAL A 143 0.21 23.63 6.92
C VAL A 143 -0.79 22.50 7.14
N GLY A 144 -0.68 21.78 8.25
CA GLY A 144 -1.57 20.69 8.59
C GLY A 144 -1.71 20.43 10.09
N LEU A 145 -2.80 19.77 10.44
CA LEU A 145 -3.06 19.21 11.76
C LEU A 145 -3.95 17.97 11.60
N SER A 146 -3.60 16.89 12.29
CA SER A 146 -4.47 15.74 12.48
C SER A 146 -4.71 15.49 13.96
N ARG A 147 -5.85 14.90 14.31
CA ARG A 147 -6.13 14.40 15.65
C ARG A 147 -7.13 13.27 15.63
N THR A 148 -6.96 12.40 16.61
CA THR A 148 -7.82 11.27 16.89
C THR A 148 -8.32 11.40 18.33
N GLU A 149 -9.62 11.30 18.54
CA GLU A 149 -10.24 11.38 19.85
C GLU A 149 -11.38 10.37 20.01
N ARG A 150 -11.61 9.92 21.24
CA ARG A 150 -12.78 9.11 21.58
C ARG A 150 -13.77 9.97 22.36
N THR A 151 -15.00 10.05 21.88
CA THR A 151 -16.05 10.82 22.53
C THR A 151 -16.56 10.11 23.78
N LYS A 152 -17.26 10.86 24.65
CA LYS A 152 -17.87 10.30 25.88
C LYS A 152 -18.87 9.17 25.60
N ASP A 153 -19.55 9.22 24.46
CA ASP A 153 -20.49 8.18 24.02
C ASP A 153 -19.82 7.03 23.25
N GLY A 154 -18.49 6.97 23.28
CA GLY A 154 -17.68 5.86 22.78
C GLY A 154 -17.35 5.90 21.29
N ALA A 155 -17.78 6.94 20.55
CA ALA A 155 -17.48 7.10 19.13
C ALA A 155 -16.00 7.48 18.92
N PHE A 156 -15.41 6.95 17.86
CA PHE A 156 -14.08 7.28 17.40
C PHE A 156 -14.17 8.44 16.40
N VAL A 157 -13.36 9.47 16.59
CA VAL A 157 -13.35 10.66 15.75
C VAL A 157 -11.94 10.90 15.24
N TYR A 158 -11.79 10.92 13.93
CA TYR A 158 -10.57 11.36 13.26
C TYR A 158 -10.84 12.69 12.56
N VAL A 159 -9.94 13.66 12.73
CA VAL A 159 -9.98 14.95 12.05
C VAL A 159 -8.62 15.22 11.45
N SER A 160 -8.59 15.59 10.18
CA SER A 160 -7.42 16.13 9.49
C SER A 160 -7.79 17.45 8.84
N VAL A 161 -7.01 18.49 9.07
CA VAL A 161 -7.16 19.80 8.45
C VAL A 161 -5.84 20.21 7.83
N TYR A 162 -5.92 20.84 6.67
CA TYR A 162 -4.77 21.28 5.91
C TYR A 162 -5.11 22.56 5.15
N GLY A 163 -4.10 23.25 4.65
CA GLY A 163 -4.32 24.37 3.77
C GLY A 163 -3.05 25.06 3.29
N GLN A 164 -3.25 26.04 2.43
CA GLN A 164 -2.18 26.83 1.81
C GLN A 164 -2.09 28.20 2.48
N ASN A 165 -0.94 28.86 2.36
CA ASN A 165 -0.75 30.24 2.83
C ASN A 165 -1.04 30.43 4.33
N GLY A 166 -0.81 29.40 5.14
CA GLY A 166 -1.01 29.42 6.59
C GLY A 166 -2.48 29.39 7.04
N LYS A 167 -3.44 29.18 6.13
CA LYS A 167 -4.87 29.08 6.45
C LYS A 167 -5.37 27.64 6.32
N LEU A 168 -5.69 27.01 7.45
CA LEU A 168 -6.25 25.64 7.51
C LEU A 168 -7.74 25.63 7.18
N ASN A 169 -8.08 25.77 5.90
CA ASN A 169 -9.46 25.92 5.41
C ASN A 169 -10.00 24.69 4.66
N GLN A 170 -9.21 23.63 4.55
CA GLN A 170 -9.58 22.35 3.95
C GLN A 170 -9.33 21.21 4.96
N GLY A 171 -9.98 20.08 4.76
CA GLY A 171 -9.87 18.96 5.69
C GLY A 171 -10.92 17.87 5.53
N GLN A 172 -10.72 16.81 6.28
CA GLN A 172 -11.58 15.64 6.36
C GLN A 172 -11.84 15.28 7.82
N LYS A 173 -13.03 14.79 8.10
CA LYS A 173 -13.41 14.28 9.42
C LYS A 173 -14.19 12.99 9.24
N THR A 174 -13.88 12.01 10.08
CA THR A 174 -14.59 10.73 10.15
C THR A 174 -15.08 10.52 11.58
N VAL A 175 -16.32 10.10 11.72
CA VAL A 175 -16.93 9.75 13.01
C VAL A 175 -17.45 8.32 12.90
N GLU A 176 -16.90 7.43 13.73
CA GLU A 176 -17.19 6.01 13.72
C GLU A 176 -17.78 5.56 15.04
N LYS A 177 -18.89 4.82 14.98
CA LYS A 177 -19.53 4.26 16.16
C LYS A 177 -19.95 2.83 15.87
N ARG A 178 -19.56 1.92 16.75
CA ARG A 178 -19.95 0.52 16.72
C ARG A 178 -20.87 0.21 17.89
N ALA A 179 -21.96 -0.50 17.61
CA ALA A 179 -22.92 -0.97 18.59
C ALA A 179 -23.38 -2.39 18.20
N GLY A 180 -22.93 -3.39 18.96
CA GLY A 180 -23.20 -4.80 18.67
C GLY A 180 -22.74 -5.19 17.26
N ALA A 181 -23.66 -5.74 16.47
CA ALA A 181 -23.43 -6.18 15.08
C ALA A 181 -23.46 -5.05 14.05
N THR A 182 -23.64 -3.78 14.45
CA THR A 182 -23.73 -2.64 13.53
C THR A 182 -22.58 -1.66 13.74
N GLU A 183 -22.03 -1.15 12.64
CA GLU A 183 -21.09 -0.05 12.61
C GLU A 183 -21.61 1.07 11.70
N ILE A 184 -21.44 2.31 12.16
CA ILE A 184 -21.77 3.52 11.42
C ILE A 184 -20.51 4.36 11.31
N SER A 185 -20.11 4.70 10.08
CA SER A 185 -19.03 5.64 9.78
C SER A 185 -19.60 6.82 9.01
N GLN A 186 -19.36 8.04 9.48
CA GLN A 186 -19.81 9.27 8.84
C GLN A 186 -18.63 10.16 8.48
N ASN A 187 -18.54 10.52 7.20
CA ASN A 187 -17.48 11.36 6.66
C ASN A 187 -17.98 12.79 6.43
N PHE A 188 -17.06 13.73 6.63
CA PHE A 188 -17.27 15.15 6.41
C PHE A 188 -16.06 15.73 5.69
N THR A 189 -16.31 16.78 4.91
CA THR A 189 -15.26 17.59 4.29
C THR A 189 -15.36 19.02 4.78
N LEU A 190 -14.22 19.60 5.12
CA LEU A 190 -14.06 21.02 5.42
C LEU A 190 -13.72 21.73 4.11
N LYS A 191 -14.54 22.71 3.72
CA LYS A 191 -14.23 23.65 2.63
C LYS A 191 -14.56 25.06 3.10
N ASN A 192 -13.61 25.98 2.94
CA ASN A 192 -13.76 27.39 3.33
C ASN A 192 -14.23 27.56 4.78
N GLY A 193 -13.68 26.75 5.70
CA GLY A 193 -14.01 26.82 7.13
C GLY A 193 -15.35 26.19 7.54
N LYS A 194 -16.10 25.59 6.61
CA LYS A 194 -17.37 24.92 6.89
C LYS A 194 -17.29 23.41 6.68
N TRP A 195 -17.63 22.65 7.72
CA TRP A 195 -17.80 21.20 7.64
C TRP A 195 -19.13 20.85 6.97
N THR A 196 -19.08 19.98 5.97
CA THR A 196 -20.26 19.45 5.28
C THR A 196 -20.19 17.93 5.28
N PRO A 197 -21.26 17.21 5.66
CA PRO A 197 -21.31 15.77 5.52
C PRO A 197 -21.12 15.35 4.06
N THR A 198 -20.45 14.24 3.81
CA THR A 198 -20.24 13.70 2.46
C THR A 198 -20.83 12.32 2.32
N TYR A 199 -20.38 11.38 3.15
CA TYR A 199 -20.84 9.99 3.12
C TYR A 199 -21.24 9.49 4.50
N LEU A 200 -22.19 8.57 4.51
CA LEU A 200 -22.59 7.78 5.66
C LEU A 200 -22.54 6.32 5.24
N THR A 201 -21.71 5.53 5.90
CA THR A 201 -21.58 4.09 5.68
C THR A 201 -22.17 3.37 6.88
N LYS A 202 -23.07 2.42 6.60
CA LYS A 202 -23.62 1.50 7.58
C LYS A 202 -23.15 0.10 7.23
N ARG A 203 -22.52 -0.58 8.19
CA ARG A 203 -22.06 -1.96 8.05
C ARG A 203 -22.79 -2.84 9.05
N LEU A 204 -23.24 -3.99 8.58
CA LEU A 204 -23.83 -5.05 9.40
C LEU A 204 -22.92 -6.27 9.35
N TYR A 205 -22.69 -6.84 10.51
CA TYR A 205 -21.94 -8.08 10.68
C TYR A 205 -22.87 -9.26 10.94
N ASP A 206 -22.47 -10.45 10.51
CA ASP A 206 -23.10 -11.70 10.91
C ASP A 206 -22.64 -12.13 12.32
N GLU A 207 -23.14 -13.28 12.78
CA GLU A 207 -22.81 -13.85 14.10
C GLU A 207 -21.33 -14.22 14.26
N SER A 208 -20.62 -14.43 13.14
CA SER A 208 -19.18 -14.69 13.09
C SER A 208 -18.35 -13.41 12.92
N TYR A 209 -18.97 -12.23 13.09
CA TYR A 209 -18.36 -10.92 12.86
C TYR A 209 -17.83 -10.69 11.44
N LYS A 210 -18.30 -11.45 10.45
CA LYS A 210 -18.01 -11.20 9.03
C LYS A 210 -18.98 -10.16 8.49
N THR A 211 -18.55 -9.37 7.53
CA THR A 211 -19.41 -8.33 6.96
C THR A 211 -20.51 -8.97 6.12
N ALA A 212 -21.77 -8.80 6.48
CA ALA A 212 -22.93 -9.30 5.73
C ALA A 212 -23.49 -8.25 4.75
N LEU A 213 -23.46 -6.97 5.16
CA LEU A 213 -23.96 -5.85 4.36
C LEU A 213 -23.12 -4.61 4.60
N ILE A 214 -22.81 -3.90 3.52
CA ILE A 214 -22.32 -2.52 3.56
C ILE A 214 -23.29 -1.68 2.73
N ALA A 215 -23.79 -0.58 3.30
CA ALA A 215 -24.62 0.38 2.58
C ALA A 215 -24.06 1.79 2.78
N THR A 216 -23.78 2.46 1.66
CA THR A 216 -23.25 3.83 1.64
C THR A 216 -24.33 4.77 1.15
N PHE A 217 -24.43 5.92 1.82
CA PHE A 217 -25.34 7.00 1.51
C PHE A 217 -24.53 8.27 1.28
N GLU A 218 -24.95 9.07 0.30
CA GLU A 218 -24.34 10.37 0.00
C GLU A 218 -25.22 11.50 0.54
N TRP A 219 -24.60 12.56 1.04
CA TRP A 219 -25.30 13.73 1.53
C TRP A 219 -25.78 14.63 0.38
N SER A 220 -27.09 14.81 0.25
CA SER A 220 -27.64 15.80 -0.68
C SER A 220 -27.67 17.18 -0.03
N ALA A 221 -26.76 18.07 -0.43
CA ALA A 221 -26.75 19.45 0.07
C ALA A 221 -28.05 20.21 -0.27
N LYS A 222 -28.62 19.95 -1.46
CA LYS A 222 -29.88 20.58 -1.91
C LYS A 222 -31.08 20.12 -1.07
N ALA A 223 -31.21 18.81 -0.84
CA ALA A 223 -32.34 18.24 -0.11
C ALA A 223 -32.11 18.15 1.41
N LYS A 224 -30.91 18.46 1.89
CA LYS A 224 -30.46 18.34 3.29
C LYS A 224 -30.78 16.97 3.90
N LYS A 225 -30.56 15.89 3.13
CA LYS A 225 -30.82 14.51 3.56
C LYS A 225 -29.84 13.53 2.94
N TRP A 226 -29.67 12.40 3.61
CA TRP A 226 -28.94 11.25 3.07
C TRP A 226 -29.72 10.59 1.95
N THR A 227 -29.04 10.32 0.84
CA THR A 227 -29.59 9.61 -0.32
C THR A 227 -28.83 8.31 -0.51
N PRO A 228 -29.49 7.18 -0.78
CA PRO A 228 -28.78 5.93 -1.06
C PRO A 228 -27.79 6.12 -2.21
N TYR A 229 -26.60 5.54 -2.09
CA TYR A 229 -25.54 5.67 -3.09
C TYR A 229 -25.16 4.31 -3.66
N GLU A 230 -24.75 3.38 -2.81
CA GLU A 230 -24.43 2.00 -3.18
C GLU A 230 -24.60 1.05 -1.99
N LYS A 231 -24.70 -0.24 -2.28
CA LYS A 231 -24.66 -1.29 -1.25
C LYS A 231 -24.02 -2.55 -1.78
N SER A 232 -23.39 -3.32 -0.89
CA SER A 232 -22.81 -4.62 -1.17
C SER A 232 -23.30 -5.63 -0.14
N ILE A 233 -23.77 -6.78 -0.61
CA ILE A 233 -24.25 -7.90 0.19
C ILE A 233 -23.24 -9.04 0.03
N TYR A 234 -22.90 -9.70 1.13
CA TYR A 234 -21.92 -10.78 1.16
C TYR A 234 -22.57 -12.05 1.70
N HIS A 235 -22.17 -13.17 1.12
CA HIS A 235 -22.62 -14.50 1.52
C HIS A 235 -21.41 -15.40 1.77
N TYR A 236 -21.51 -16.18 2.83
CA TYR A 236 -20.47 -17.10 3.28
C TYR A 236 -21.07 -18.51 3.40
N SER A 237 -20.25 -19.51 3.11
CA SER A 237 -20.53 -20.92 3.41
C SER A 237 -19.63 -21.32 4.58
N GLY A 238 -20.19 -21.30 5.80
CA GLY A 238 -19.40 -21.37 7.03
C GLY A 238 -18.42 -20.19 7.13
N ASP A 239 -17.12 -20.50 7.20
CA ASP A 239 -16.06 -19.49 7.26
C ASP A 239 -15.54 -19.01 5.90
N VAL A 240 -15.97 -19.65 4.82
CA VAL A 240 -15.45 -19.40 3.49
C VAL A 240 -16.36 -18.43 2.72
N TYR A 241 -15.76 -17.38 2.15
CA TYR A 241 -16.45 -16.49 1.22
C TYR A 241 -17.05 -17.28 0.06
N ALA A 242 -18.35 -17.09 -0.21
CA ALA A 242 -19.07 -17.81 -1.26
C ALA A 242 -19.48 -16.87 -2.40
N SER A 243 -20.04 -15.70 -2.08
CA SER A 243 -20.45 -14.74 -3.10
C SER A 243 -20.65 -13.34 -2.54
N SER A 244 -20.72 -12.36 -3.43
CA SER A 244 -21.19 -11.03 -3.10
C SER A 244 -21.89 -10.38 -4.27
N GLU A 245 -22.81 -9.46 -3.99
CA GLU A 245 -23.51 -8.66 -4.98
C GLU A 245 -23.49 -7.18 -4.58
N GLY A 246 -23.06 -6.33 -5.51
CA GLY A 246 -22.98 -4.88 -5.39
C GLY A 246 -24.04 -4.18 -6.25
N TYR A 247 -24.61 -3.11 -5.71
CA TYR A 247 -25.72 -2.35 -6.30
C TYR A 247 -25.43 -0.86 -6.25
N LYS A 248 -25.82 -0.13 -7.30
CA LYS A 248 -25.81 1.34 -7.33
C LYS A 248 -27.23 1.88 -7.25
N TRP A 249 -27.41 2.99 -6.54
CA TRP A 249 -28.66 3.70 -6.55
C TRP A 249 -28.78 4.62 -7.78
N ARG A 250 -29.85 4.45 -8.56
CA ARG A 250 -30.22 5.32 -9.69
C ARG A 250 -31.72 5.63 -9.66
N GLY A 251 -32.24 6.04 -8.50
CA GLY A 251 -33.69 6.15 -8.22
C GLY A 251 -34.34 4.81 -7.87
N LYS A 252 -33.68 3.70 -8.18
CA LYS A 252 -33.90 2.35 -7.67
C LYS A 252 -32.54 1.66 -7.51
N TRP A 253 -32.48 0.55 -6.78
CA TRP A 253 -31.28 -0.28 -6.72
C TRP A 253 -31.08 -0.99 -8.05
N VAL A 254 -29.94 -0.72 -8.69
CA VAL A 254 -29.52 -1.34 -9.95
C VAL A 254 -28.31 -2.22 -9.65
N PRO A 255 -28.31 -3.51 -10.04
CA PRO A 255 -27.13 -4.36 -9.89
C PRO A 255 -25.92 -3.77 -10.63
N GLN A 256 -24.71 -4.03 -10.14
CA GLN A 256 -23.46 -3.55 -10.75
C GLN A 256 -22.43 -4.65 -10.83
N THR A 257 -22.13 -5.26 -9.70
CA THR A 257 -21.07 -6.25 -9.57
C THR A 257 -21.61 -7.48 -8.89
N LYS A 258 -21.12 -8.64 -9.31
CA LYS A 258 -21.35 -9.90 -8.62
C LYS A 258 -20.07 -10.69 -8.63
N ARG A 259 -19.83 -11.43 -7.56
CA ARG A 259 -18.73 -12.38 -7.47
C ARG A 259 -19.28 -13.67 -6.92
N ALA A 260 -18.83 -14.78 -7.48
CA ALA A 260 -19.19 -16.11 -7.03
C ALA A 260 -17.93 -16.94 -6.95
N ALA A 261 -17.83 -17.73 -5.89
CA ALA A 261 -16.60 -18.39 -5.58
C ALA A 261 -16.92 -19.77 -4.95
N PHE A 262 -16.39 -20.84 -5.52
CA PHE A 262 -16.49 -22.22 -5.01
C PHE A 262 -15.13 -22.94 -4.98
N THR A 263 -15.04 -24.00 -4.17
CA THR A 263 -13.88 -24.90 -4.10
C THR A 263 -14.26 -26.23 -4.72
N ALA A 264 -13.48 -26.71 -5.69
CA ALA A 264 -13.65 -28.04 -6.30
C ALA A 264 -13.10 -29.15 -5.39
N ALA A 265 -13.47 -30.41 -5.68
CA ALA A 265 -13.05 -31.57 -4.89
C ALA A 265 -11.52 -31.79 -4.89
N ASP A 266 -10.82 -31.33 -5.93
CA ASP A 266 -9.36 -31.37 -6.03
C ASP A 266 -8.66 -30.22 -5.27
N GLY A 267 -9.43 -29.44 -4.49
CA GLY A 267 -8.94 -28.29 -3.71
C GLY A 267 -8.79 -27.00 -4.51
N ALA A 268 -9.05 -26.99 -5.82
CA ALA A 268 -8.95 -25.76 -6.62
C ALA A 268 -10.05 -24.76 -6.26
N ARG A 269 -9.65 -23.54 -5.90
CA ARG A 269 -10.56 -22.43 -5.58
C ARG A 269 -10.81 -21.60 -6.82
N THR A 270 -12.05 -21.56 -7.27
CA THR A 270 -12.46 -20.72 -8.43
C THR A 270 -13.25 -19.51 -7.95
N GLU A 271 -12.88 -18.31 -8.41
CA GLU A 271 -13.66 -17.08 -8.26
C GLU A 271 -14.00 -16.53 -9.65
N ILE A 272 -15.26 -16.14 -9.84
CA ILE A 272 -15.74 -15.52 -11.06
C ILE A 272 -16.35 -14.17 -10.70
N SER A 273 -15.88 -13.13 -11.36
CA SER A 273 -16.48 -11.80 -11.32
C SER A 273 -17.49 -11.63 -12.46
N PHE A 274 -18.53 -10.87 -12.19
CA PHE A 274 -19.60 -10.56 -13.12
C PHE A 274 -19.91 -9.07 -13.05
N THR A 275 -20.27 -8.50 -14.18
CA THR A 275 -20.76 -7.13 -14.32
C THR A 275 -22.20 -7.16 -14.82
N TRP A 276 -23.00 -6.19 -14.40
CA TRP A 276 -24.37 -6.06 -14.87
C TRP A 276 -24.42 -5.16 -16.11
N SER A 277 -24.88 -5.70 -17.24
CA SER A 277 -25.11 -4.93 -18.47
C SER A 277 -26.31 -5.47 -19.23
N GLU A 278 -27.06 -4.59 -19.89
CA GLU A 278 -28.18 -4.96 -20.76
C GLU A 278 -29.26 -5.83 -20.08
N GLY A 279 -29.43 -5.70 -18.76
CA GLY A 279 -30.46 -6.45 -18.01
C GLY A 279 -30.06 -7.87 -17.61
N ALA A 280 -28.78 -8.25 -17.78
CA ALA A 280 -28.25 -9.55 -17.38
C ALA A 280 -26.86 -9.43 -16.72
N TRP A 281 -26.48 -10.48 -15.99
CA TRP A 281 -25.12 -10.64 -15.49
C TRP A 281 -24.22 -11.17 -16.60
N GLN A 282 -23.13 -10.46 -16.88
CA GLN A 282 -22.09 -10.88 -17.80
C GLN A 282 -20.85 -11.32 -17.02
N PRO A 283 -20.25 -12.48 -17.31
CA PRO A 283 -18.97 -12.84 -16.72
C PRO A 283 -17.88 -11.84 -17.14
N GLY A 284 -16.94 -11.56 -16.24
CA GLY A 284 -15.83 -10.63 -16.44
C GLY A 284 -14.48 -11.34 -16.42
N GLU A 285 -14.00 -11.69 -15.23
CA GLU A 285 -12.76 -12.43 -15.00
C GLU A 285 -13.04 -13.69 -14.18
N ARG A 286 -12.39 -14.80 -14.54
CA ARG A 286 -12.32 -16.04 -13.77
C ARG A 286 -10.90 -16.24 -13.26
N ALA A 287 -10.74 -16.39 -11.95
CA ALA A 287 -9.51 -16.77 -11.28
C ALA A 287 -9.63 -18.21 -10.74
N VAL A 288 -8.60 -19.02 -10.93
CA VAL A 288 -8.50 -20.38 -10.41
C VAL A 288 -7.19 -20.51 -9.66
N GLN A 289 -7.28 -20.73 -8.37
CA GLN A 289 -6.15 -20.93 -7.47
C GLN A 289 -6.02 -22.40 -7.11
N LYS A 290 -4.82 -22.96 -7.29
CA LYS A 290 -4.52 -24.34 -6.92
C LYS A 290 -3.23 -24.40 -6.13
N THR A 291 -3.27 -25.17 -5.05
CA THR A 291 -2.09 -25.48 -4.25
C THR A 291 -1.78 -26.96 -4.44
N GLN A 292 -0.51 -27.26 -4.68
CA GLN A 292 0.07 -28.61 -4.71
C GLN A 292 1.05 -28.69 -3.52
N PRO A 293 0.57 -29.02 -2.30
CA PRO A 293 1.38 -28.97 -1.10
C PRO A 293 2.63 -29.85 -1.18
N GLU A 294 2.54 -31.00 -1.86
CA GLU A 294 3.62 -31.96 -2.07
C GLU A 294 4.81 -31.37 -2.85
N PHE A 295 4.53 -30.42 -3.76
CA PHE A 295 5.55 -29.71 -4.53
C PHE A 295 5.78 -28.28 -4.01
N ARG A 296 5.06 -27.87 -2.95
CA ARG A 296 5.02 -26.48 -2.46
C ARG A 296 4.80 -25.47 -3.58
N ARG A 297 3.95 -25.86 -4.54
CA ARG A 297 3.67 -25.12 -5.76
C ARG A 297 2.28 -24.53 -5.68
N PHE A 298 2.18 -23.25 -6.00
CA PHE A 298 0.94 -22.50 -6.02
C PHE A 298 0.74 -21.91 -7.41
N THR A 299 -0.45 -22.10 -7.95
CA THR A 299 -0.82 -21.63 -9.29
C THR A 299 -2.03 -20.72 -9.18
N ASP A 300 -1.95 -19.53 -9.78
CA ASP A 300 -3.07 -18.60 -10.00
C ASP A 300 -3.27 -18.44 -11.51
N LEU A 301 -4.37 -18.97 -12.02
CA LEU A 301 -4.77 -18.87 -13.43
C LEU A 301 -5.92 -17.88 -13.55
N ARG A 302 -5.77 -16.87 -14.40
CA ARG A 302 -6.81 -15.87 -14.62
C ARG A 302 -7.10 -15.69 -16.09
N CYS A 303 -8.38 -15.67 -16.43
CA CYS A 303 -8.86 -15.49 -17.80
C CYS A 303 -9.98 -14.46 -17.82
N ARG A 304 -10.12 -13.75 -18.95
CA ARG A 304 -11.22 -12.81 -19.17
C ARG A 304 -12.29 -13.45 -20.05
N TRP A 305 -13.54 -13.12 -19.80
CA TRP A 305 -14.66 -13.57 -20.63
C TRP A 305 -14.68 -12.82 -21.95
N ASN A 306 -14.69 -13.55 -23.05
CA ASN A 306 -14.95 -13.02 -24.38
C ASN A 306 -16.42 -13.30 -24.72
N ALA A 307 -17.24 -12.25 -24.71
CA ALA A 307 -18.67 -12.37 -24.99
C ALA A 307 -18.98 -12.73 -26.45
N ALA A 308 -18.15 -12.32 -27.40
CA ALA A 308 -18.38 -12.57 -28.83
C ALA A 308 -18.31 -14.07 -29.17
N ASN A 309 -17.40 -14.80 -28.52
CA ASN A 309 -17.19 -16.23 -28.76
C ASN A 309 -17.70 -17.11 -27.61
N SER A 310 -18.25 -16.52 -26.55
CA SER A 310 -18.72 -17.21 -25.35
C SER A 310 -17.67 -18.12 -24.70
N GLU A 311 -16.44 -17.62 -24.56
CA GLU A 311 -15.33 -18.39 -24.02
C GLU A 311 -14.37 -17.54 -23.17
N TRP A 312 -13.55 -18.22 -22.37
CA TRP A 312 -12.51 -17.57 -21.56
C TRP A 312 -11.23 -17.39 -22.41
N ARG A 313 -10.77 -16.16 -22.57
CA ARG A 313 -9.57 -15.78 -23.36
C ARG A 313 -8.60 -14.91 -22.57
N GLY A 314 -7.43 -14.67 -23.18
CA GLY A 314 -6.42 -13.77 -22.61
C GLY A 314 -5.94 -14.26 -21.26
N CYS A 315 -5.79 -15.58 -21.15
CA CYS A 315 -5.45 -16.21 -19.90
C CYS A 315 -3.99 -15.93 -19.54
N TYR A 316 -3.74 -15.57 -18.28
CA TYR A 316 -2.41 -15.53 -17.71
C TYR A 316 -2.31 -16.45 -16.51
N LYS A 317 -1.12 -17.00 -16.28
CA LYS A 317 -0.86 -18.01 -15.28
C LYS A 317 0.38 -17.60 -14.49
N ASN A 318 0.22 -17.48 -13.19
CA ASN A 318 1.32 -17.28 -12.27
C ASN A 318 1.55 -18.57 -11.51
N VAL A 319 2.78 -19.06 -11.50
CA VAL A 319 3.21 -20.20 -10.70
C VAL A 319 4.30 -19.73 -9.77
N ARG A 320 4.20 -20.07 -8.49
CA ARG A 320 5.26 -19.88 -7.50
C ARG A 320 5.57 -21.21 -6.82
N GLU A 321 6.84 -21.43 -6.55
CA GLU A 321 7.35 -22.58 -5.82
C GLU A 321 8.14 -22.11 -4.61
N GLU A 322 8.02 -22.86 -3.53
CA GLU A 322 8.71 -22.57 -2.28
C GLU A 322 9.71 -23.68 -1.91
N THR A 323 10.74 -23.31 -1.14
CA THR A 323 11.64 -24.25 -0.49
C THR A 323 10.91 -25.01 0.63
N GLU A 324 11.56 -26.03 1.20
CA GLU A 324 11.05 -26.74 2.38
C GLU A 324 10.80 -25.84 3.60
N GLN A 325 11.50 -24.72 3.68
CA GLN A 325 11.34 -23.70 4.73
C GLN A 325 10.27 -22.64 4.38
N GLY A 326 9.53 -22.82 3.28
CA GLY A 326 8.47 -21.90 2.84
C GLY A 326 8.97 -20.60 2.21
N ARG A 327 10.22 -20.57 1.73
CA ARG A 327 10.81 -19.39 1.07
C ARG A 327 10.59 -19.45 -0.43
N LEU A 328 10.37 -18.31 -1.10
CA LEU A 328 10.21 -18.27 -2.55
C LEU A 328 11.45 -18.81 -3.26
N LYS A 329 11.31 -19.86 -4.07
CA LYS A 329 12.40 -20.47 -4.83
C LYS A 329 12.35 -20.05 -6.29
N TYR A 330 11.15 -20.09 -6.86
CA TYR A 330 10.90 -19.80 -8.26
C TYR A 330 9.53 -19.17 -8.43
N ALA A 331 9.41 -18.18 -9.30
CA ALA A 331 8.13 -17.65 -9.76
C ALA A 331 8.17 -17.44 -11.27
N VAL A 332 7.09 -17.81 -11.95
CA VAL A 332 6.93 -17.60 -13.38
C VAL A 332 5.55 -17.05 -13.68
N SER A 333 5.51 -16.05 -14.56
CA SER A 333 4.30 -15.51 -15.14
C SER A 333 4.27 -15.90 -16.63
N SER A 334 3.17 -16.49 -17.07
CA SER A 334 2.98 -16.89 -18.46
C SER A 334 1.67 -16.35 -19.02
N LEU A 335 1.68 -16.00 -20.30
CA LEU A 335 0.50 -15.62 -21.07
C LEU A 335 0.14 -16.75 -22.04
N TRP A 336 -1.15 -17.06 -22.16
CA TRP A 336 -1.64 -17.98 -23.18
C TRP A 336 -1.66 -17.27 -24.54
N ARG A 337 -0.90 -17.78 -25.51
CA ARG A 337 -0.88 -17.28 -26.88
C ARG A 337 -1.83 -18.09 -27.74
N GLU A 338 -2.93 -17.46 -28.15
CA GLU A 338 -3.97 -18.12 -28.94
C GLU A 338 -3.46 -18.62 -30.29
N GLU A 339 -2.61 -17.86 -30.98
CA GLU A 339 -2.10 -18.23 -32.32
C GLU A 339 -1.23 -19.48 -32.30
N SER A 340 -0.42 -19.64 -31.25
CA SER A 340 0.51 -20.77 -31.11
C SER A 340 0.03 -21.85 -30.13
N GLN A 341 -1.16 -21.66 -29.54
CA GLN A 341 -1.80 -22.58 -28.57
C GLN A 341 -0.82 -23.05 -27.47
N ARG A 342 0.00 -22.12 -26.96
CA ARG A 342 1.02 -22.40 -25.95
C ARG A 342 1.08 -21.31 -24.89
N TRP A 343 1.58 -21.70 -23.72
CA TRP A 343 1.97 -20.74 -22.69
C TRP A 343 3.32 -20.14 -23.05
N GLU A 344 3.38 -18.83 -23.14
CA GLU A 344 4.62 -18.07 -23.30
C GLU A 344 4.99 -17.42 -21.97
N VAL A 345 6.24 -17.57 -21.58
CA VAL A 345 6.77 -17.00 -20.35
C VAL A 345 7.09 -15.52 -20.59
N VAL A 346 6.52 -14.63 -19.77
CA VAL A 346 6.73 -13.17 -19.85
C VAL A 346 7.59 -12.65 -18.71
N PHE A 347 7.69 -13.42 -17.62
CA PHE A 347 8.54 -13.10 -16.48
C PHE A 347 8.93 -14.37 -15.72
N GLU A 348 10.19 -14.48 -15.32
CA GLU A 348 10.73 -15.52 -14.46
C GLU A 348 11.57 -14.90 -13.35
N ASN A 349 11.49 -15.51 -12.18
CA ASN A 349 12.24 -15.12 -11.03
C ASN A 349 12.77 -16.35 -10.29
N GLU A 350 14.08 -16.41 -10.06
CA GLU A 350 14.77 -17.53 -9.41
C GLU A 350 15.59 -17.02 -8.22
N LEU A 351 15.39 -17.62 -7.06
CA LEU A 351 16.14 -17.27 -5.85
C LEU A 351 16.96 -18.46 -5.35
N SER A 352 18.19 -18.16 -4.94
CA SER A 352 19.09 -19.09 -4.27
C SER A 352 19.42 -18.59 -2.87
N TYR A 353 19.56 -19.53 -1.93
CA TYR A 353 19.78 -19.24 -0.52
C TYR A 353 21.07 -19.91 -0.03
N ASP A 354 21.71 -19.31 0.96
CA ASP A 354 22.76 -19.99 1.72
C ASP A 354 22.18 -20.97 2.76
N ALA A 355 23.07 -21.66 3.49
CA ALA A 355 22.69 -22.61 4.54
C ALA A 355 21.96 -21.95 5.73
N ARG A 356 22.10 -20.63 5.93
CA ARG A 356 21.40 -19.86 6.96
C ARG A 356 20.04 -19.37 6.46
N GLY A 357 19.77 -19.52 5.17
CA GLY A 357 18.52 -19.10 4.55
C GLY A 357 18.49 -17.66 4.07
N LYS A 358 19.63 -17.00 3.95
CA LYS A 358 19.73 -15.66 3.36
C LYS A 358 19.81 -15.77 1.83
N VAL A 359 19.13 -14.87 1.12
CA VAL A 359 19.16 -14.85 -0.36
C VAL A 359 20.57 -14.47 -0.79
N ILE A 360 21.25 -15.34 -1.54
CA ILE A 360 22.60 -15.08 -2.09
C ILE A 360 22.55 -14.70 -3.57
N LYS A 361 21.45 -15.05 -4.25
CA LYS A 361 21.23 -14.71 -5.65
C LYS A 361 19.75 -14.59 -5.95
N ASN A 362 19.40 -13.56 -6.72
CA ASN A 362 18.08 -13.35 -7.30
C ASN A 362 18.23 -13.08 -8.80
N ARG A 363 17.66 -13.92 -9.66
CA ARG A 363 17.69 -13.76 -11.11
C ARG A 363 16.29 -13.45 -11.60
N GLU A 364 16.18 -12.39 -12.39
CA GLU A 364 14.95 -11.92 -13.01
C GLU A 364 15.13 -11.95 -14.53
N THR A 365 14.18 -12.54 -15.24
CA THR A 365 14.16 -12.57 -16.71
C THR A 365 12.78 -12.16 -17.18
N SER A 366 12.74 -11.21 -18.09
CA SER A 366 11.54 -10.76 -18.81
C SER A 366 11.87 -10.67 -20.30
N GLU A 367 10.88 -10.31 -21.13
CA GLU A 367 11.07 -10.15 -22.57
C GLU A 367 12.20 -9.15 -22.90
N ASP A 368 12.23 -8.00 -22.22
CA ASP A 368 13.15 -6.91 -22.53
C ASP A 368 14.38 -6.85 -21.61
N GLU A 369 14.31 -7.46 -20.43
CA GLU A 369 15.33 -7.27 -19.40
C GLU A 369 15.70 -8.56 -18.68
N ARG A 370 17.00 -8.73 -18.44
CA ARG A 370 17.56 -9.81 -17.63
C ARG A 370 18.49 -9.23 -16.58
N ARG A 371 18.22 -9.52 -15.32
CA ARG A 371 18.96 -8.99 -14.17
C ARG A 371 19.32 -10.11 -13.22
N GLU A 372 20.50 -10.01 -12.62
CA GLU A 372 20.95 -10.92 -11.57
C GLU A 372 21.53 -10.10 -10.42
N TYR A 373 20.93 -10.22 -9.24
CA TYR A 373 21.44 -9.66 -8.00
C TYR A 373 22.22 -10.75 -7.27
N ILE A 374 23.46 -10.42 -6.86
CA ILE A 374 24.30 -11.27 -6.02
C ILE A 374 24.50 -10.57 -4.68
N TYR A 375 24.23 -11.28 -3.59
CA TYR A 375 24.30 -10.74 -2.24
C TYR A 375 25.44 -11.40 -1.48
N ALA A 376 26.22 -10.60 -0.75
CA ALA A 376 27.24 -11.10 0.16
C ALA A 376 26.92 -10.69 1.59
N TYR A 377 27.20 -11.59 2.54
CA TYR A 377 26.97 -11.38 3.96
C TYR A 377 28.27 -11.56 4.74
N ASP A 378 28.43 -10.82 5.84
CA ASP A 378 29.49 -11.08 6.82
C ASP A 378 29.12 -12.25 7.75
N GLU A 379 30.01 -12.59 8.69
CA GLU A 379 29.80 -13.68 9.65
C GLU A 379 28.61 -13.44 10.58
N ALA A 380 28.32 -12.18 10.93
CA ALA A 380 27.15 -11.80 11.71
C ALA A 380 25.86 -11.91 10.88
N GLY A 381 25.95 -11.94 9.56
CA GLY A 381 24.81 -12.04 8.65
C GLY A 381 24.33 -10.69 8.12
N ASN A 382 25.14 -9.63 8.21
CA ASN A 382 24.84 -8.35 7.61
C ASN A 382 25.09 -8.37 6.11
N ASN A 383 24.17 -7.83 5.30
CA ASN A 383 24.33 -7.76 3.86
C ASN A 383 25.36 -6.67 3.49
N ILE A 384 26.63 -7.05 3.40
CA ILE A 384 27.75 -6.13 3.17
C ILE A 384 27.88 -5.69 1.71
N SER A 385 27.30 -6.44 0.76
CA SER A 385 27.27 -6.00 -0.63
C SER A 385 26.14 -6.61 -1.46
N VAL A 386 25.73 -5.82 -2.46
CA VAL A 386 24.82 -6.25 -3.53
C VAL A 386 25.44 -5.89 -4.86
N ALA A 387 25.65 -6.87 -5.73
CA ALA A 387 26.08 -6.65 -7.11
C ALA A 387 24.89 -6.91 -8.05
N LEU A 388 24.55 -5.92 -8.87
CA LEU A 388 23.60 -6.08 -9.97
C LEU A 388 24.38 -6.40 -11.25
N ARG A 389 23.95 -7.44 -11.94
CA ARG A 389 24.51 -7.91 -13.20
C ARG A 389 23.46 -7.92 -14.29
N ALA A 390 23.90 -7.64 -15.51
CA ALA A 390 23.13 -7.81 -16.73
C ALA A 390 23.97 -8.58 -17.75
N PRO A 391 23.36 -9.37 -18.64
CA PRO A 391 24.07 -9.99 -19.74
C PRO A 391 24.39 -8.97 -20.83
N ASP A 392 25.55 -9.11 -21.47
CA ASP A 392 25.85 -8.41 -22.73
C ASP A 392 25.14 -9.06 -23.93
N GLU A 393 25.36 -8.53 -25.13
CA GLU A 393 24.82 -9.07 -26.38
C GLU A 393 25.22 -10.54 -26.65
N SER A 394 26.33 -11.01 -26.06
CA SER A 394 26.77 -12.40 -26.15
C SER A 394 26.09 -13.32 -25.13
N GLY A 395 25.27 -12.77 -24.22
CA GLY A 395 24.64 -13.48 -23.13
C GLY A 395 25.54 -13.69 -21.91
N LYS A 396 26.75 -13.10 -21.88
CA LYS A 396 27.68 -13.19 -20.77
C LYS A 396 27.33 -12.15 -19.71
N TRP A 397 27.24 -12.58 -18.46
CA TRP A 397 26.88 -11.71 -17.34
C TRP A 397 28.06 -10.84 -16.89
N HIS A 398 27.78 -9.55 -16.73
CA HIS A 398 28.75 -8.57 -16.20
C HIS A 398 28.09 -7.72 -15.12
N GLU A 399 28.89 -7.26 -14.17
CA GLU A 399 28.45 -6.34 -13.12
C GLU A 399 28.24 -4.94 -13.71
N THR A 400 27.05 -4.37 -13.49
CA THR A 400 26.67 -3.03 -13.95
C THR A 400 26.57 -2.04 -12.80
N GLN A 401 26.33 -2.55 -11.59
CA GLN A 401 26.23 -1.75 -10.38
C GLN A 401 26.64 -2.57 -9.16
N LYS A 402 27.22 -1.89 -8.17
CA LYS A 402 27.61 -2.47 -6.90
C LYS A 402 27.23 -1.57 -5.75
N THR A 403 26.64 -2.14 -4.72
CA THR A 403 26.36 -1.47 -3.45
C THR A 403 27.24 -2.09 -2.38
N ILE A 404 27.86 -1.25 -1.56
CA ILE A 404 28.68 -1.64 -0.40
C ILE A 404 28.06 -1.03 0.84
N ASN A 405 27.78 -1.89 1.83
CA ASN A 405 27.14 -1.49 3.07
C ASN A 405 28.09 -1.69 4.25
N VAL A 406 28.06 -0.76 5.19
CA VAL A 406 28.81 -0.80 6.45
C VAL A 406 27.81 -0.79 7.60
N PHE A 407 28.07 -1.58 8.63
CA PHE A 407 27.17 -1.74 9.78
C PHE A 407 27.88 -1.39 11.09
N GLU A 408 27.13 -0.88 12.06
CA GLU A 408 27.57 -0.68 13.44
C GLU A 408 27.46 -1.99 14.21
N ARG A 409 28.60 -2.66 14.45
CA ARG A 409 28.64 -4.00 15.06
C ARG A 409 28.08 -4.06 16.49
N ASP A 410 28.15 -2.95 17.20
CA ASP A 410 27.71 -2.86 18.60
C ASP A 410 26.23 -2.47 18.73
N ILE A 411 25.55 -2.20 17.62
CA ILE A 411 24.14 -1.81 17.60
C ILE A 411 23.35 -2.88 16.85
N SER A 412 22.47 -3.58 17.56
CA SER A 412 21.51 -4.49 16.95
C SER A 412 20.48 -3.70 16.14
N ALA A 413 20.20 -4.11 14.91
CA ALA A 413 19.16 -3.50 14.07
C ALA A 413 17.77 -3.57 14.74
N HIS A 414 17.53 -4.62 15.53
CA HIS A 414 16.25 -4.88 16.19
C HIS A 414 16.01 -3.96 17.38
N ASP A 415 17.08 -3.39 17.95
CA ASP A 415 17.02 -2.53 19.14
C ASP A 415 16.97 -1.03 18.78
N VAL A 416 17.10 -0.68 17.49
CA VAL A 416 17.02 0.70 17.02
C VAL A 416 15.57 1.16 16.99
N LEU A 417 15.29 2.22 17.75
CA LEU A 417 14.02 2.92 17.68
C LEU A 417 14.01 3.90 16.49
N ASP A 418 13.15 3.63 15.51
CA ASP A 418 12.87 4.50 14.36
C ASP A 418 11.37 4.85 14.29
N ARG A 419 10.86 5.62 15.28
CA ARG A 419 9.42 5.97 15.34
C ARG A 419 8.97 6.83 14.17
N GLY A 420 9.88 7.60 13.60
CA GLY A 420 9.64 8.45 12.46
C GLY A 420 9.75 7.75 11.13
N PHE A 421 10.11 6.46 11.07
CA PHE A 421 10.33 5.76 9.81
C PHE A 421 11.29 6.53 8.89
N ILE A 422 12.34 7.12 9.46
CA ILE A 422 13.37 7.84 8.68
C ILE A 422 14.47 6.92 8.19
N GLY A 423 14.42 5.64 8.55
CA GLY A 423 15.45 4.64 8.27
C GLY A 423 15.75 4.41 6.80
N ASP A 424 14.78 4.49 5.87
CA ASP A 424 15.01 4.25 4.42
C ASP A 424 16.07 3.15 4.13
N TYR A 425 15.95 2.02 4.85
CA TYR A 425 17.00 1.01 4.94
C TYR A 425 17.14 0.26 3.61
N VAL A 426 18.34 0.27 3.03
CA VAL A 426 18.62 -0.33 1.72
C VAL A 426 19.23 -1.73 1.79
N ALA A 427 19.57 -2.19 3.00
CA ALA A 427 20.16 -3.50 3.20
C ALA A 427 19.67 -4.12 4.51
N ALA A 428 19.44 -5.44 4.48
CA ALA A 428 19.12 -6.21 5.66
C ALA A 428 20.39 -6.59 6.44
N GLY A 429 20.31 -6.63 7.77
CA GLY A 429 21.38 -7.10 8.63
C GLY A 429 20.90 -7.34 10.05
N GLU A 430 21.71 -8.06 10.83
CA GLU A 430 21.49 -8.22 12.28
C GLU A 430 21.86 -6.94 13.02
N ASN A 431 22.81 -6.18 12.47
CA ASN A 431 23.30 -4.91 12.99
C ASN A 431 22.68 -3.71 12.28
N ALA A 432 22.74 -2.56 12.94
CA ALA A 432 22.27 -1.29 12.38
C ALA A 432 23.18 -0.83 11.23
N ILE A 433 22.61 -0.47 10.09
CA ILE A 433 23.38 0.00 8.93
C ILE A 433 23.95 1.40 9.18
N LYS A 434 25.25 1.59 9.02
CA LYS A 434 25.95 2.86 9.20
C LYS A 434 25.97 3.69 7.93
N SER A 435 26.31 3.05 6.81
CA SER A 435 26.38 3.71 5.51
C SER A 435 26.20 2.73 4.36
N SER A 436 25.78 3.26 3.23
CA SER A 436 25.64 2.54 1.97
C SER A 436 26.17 3.40 0.85
N LYS A 437 27.03 2.81 0.01
CA LYS A 437 27.60 3.47 -1.17
C LYS A 437 27.29 2.63 -2.38
N GLN A 438 26.68 3.26 -3.37
CA GLN A 438 26.34 2.61 -4.63
C GLN A 438 27.23 3.16 -5.75
N TYR A 439 27.74 2.25 -6.55
CA TYR A 439 28.65 2.51 -7.66
C TYR A 439 28.03 1.98 -8.94
N PHE A 440 28.11 2.76 -10.01
CA PHE A 440 27.87 2.26 -11.37
C PHE A 440 29.19 1.83 -11.98
N LEU A 441 29.17 0.69 -12.68
CA LEU A 441 30.30 0.25 -13.49
C LEU A 441 30.04 0.71 -14.92
N LYS A 442 30.89 1.62 -15.39
CA LYS A 442 30.88 2.09 -16.78
C LYS A 442 32.30 2.04 -17.31
N ASP A 443 32.46 1.42 -18.48
CA ASP A 443 33.76 1.31 -19.16
C ASP A 443 34.86 0.65 -18.31
N GLY A 444 34.47 -0.29 -17.43
CA GLY A 444 35.39 -0.98 -16.50
C GLY A 444 35.77 -0.18 -15.24
N GLU A 445 35.30 1.07 -15.12
CA GLU A 445 35.53 1.92 -13.94
C GLU A 445 34.31 1.96 -13.03
N SER A 446 34.55 1.83 -11.72
CA SER A 446 33.52 2.03 -10.69
C SER A 446 33.39 3.49 -10.33
N LYS A 447 32.25 4.11 -10.63
CA LYS A 447 31.95 5.50 -10.30
C LYS A 447 30.91 5.57 -9.19
N LEU A 448 31.23 6.28 -8.10
CA LEU A 448 30.31 6.48 -6.98
C LEU A 448 29.10 7.30 -7.47
N ASN A 449 27.91 6.75 -7.30
CA ASN A 449 26.65 7.33 -7.75
C ASN A 449 25.87 7.97 -6.61
N GLU A 450 25.75 7.27 -5.47
CA GLU A 450 25.01 7.77 -4.32
C GLU A 450 25.62 7.27 -3.00
N THR A 451 25.36 8.03 -1.94
CA THR A 451 25.75 7.71 -0.57
C THR A 451 24.56 7.92 0.35
N ARG A 452 24.37 6.96 1.26
CA ARG A 452 23.43 7.04 2.38
C ARG A 452 24.18 6.85 3.69
N GLU A 453 23.79 7.59 4.71
CA GLU A 453 24.37 7.50 6.04
C GLU A 453 23.27 7.55 7.11
N TRP A 454 23.52 6.84 8.20
CA TRP A 454 22.63 6.75 9.36
C TRP A 454 23.40 7.09 10.62
N VAL A 455 22.79 7.94 11.44
CA VAL A 455 23.37 8.40 12.71
C VAL A 455 22.48 7.94 13.84
N TYR A 456 23.10 7.21 14.77
CA TYR A 456 22.45 6.66 15.96
C TYR A 456 22.89 7.42 17.22
N GLY A 457 22.01 7.45 18.21
CA GLY A 457 22.34 8.02 19.52
C GLY A 457 21.34 7.58 20.58
N LYS A 458 21.61 7.90 21.84
CA LYS A 458 20.65 7.60 22.93
C LYS A 458 19.32 8.30 22.66
N CYS A 459 18.22 7.61 22.95
CA CYS A 459 16.91 8.25 23.00
C CYS A 459 16.92 9.32 24.10
N GLU A 460 16.38 10.50 23.79
CA GLU A 460 16.38 11.60 24.76
C GLU A 460 15.22 11.41 25.75
N LEU A 461 15.58 11.20 27.01
CA LEU A 461 14.69 11.39 28.15
C LEU A 461 14.90 12.84 28.62
N GLN A 462 14.09 13.80 28.16
CA GLN A 462 14.11 15.16 28.72
C GLN A 462 13.05 15.36 29.81
#